data_AF-M2A680-F1
#
_entry.id   AF-M2A680-F1
#
_cell.length_a   1.000
_cell.length_b   1.000
_cell.length_c   1.000
_cell.angle_alpha   90.00
_cell.angle_beta   90.00
_cell.angle_gamma   90.00
#
_symmetry.space_group_name_H-M   'P 1'
#
loop_
_entity.id
_entity.type
_entity.pdbx_description
1 polymer ?
#
loop_
_entity_poly.entity_id
_entity_poly.type
_entity_poly.pdbx_seq_one_letter_code
_entity_poly.pdbx_strand_id
1 'polypeptide(L)'
;MDNQLSRPGDGQRSPTDKGGPTTTPMRIKLQRDCIACGATYGSVIPTGVCPTCGHKFDATPTHIALAGQLGPCNLDGLLAAIADYHDIPYLKSLDQPICKSLANRVPESIAREHRLIPVIVGDVARFAVRDPMEENLSELLLEQIGELPEFAVAQRDAIWQRINEHYGVLPSRMLD
;
A
#
# COMPACT_ATOMS: atom_id res chain seq x y z
N MET A 1 30.08 -82.57 10.39
CA MET A 1 29.55 -82.73 11.76
C MET A 1 29.06 -81.37 12.20
N ASP A 2 27.75 -81.24 12.16
CA ASP A 2 26.91 -80.15 12.64
C ASP A 2 27.30 -79.68 14.04
N ASN A 3 27.16 -78.38 14.34
CA ASN A 3 26.08 -77.96 15.25
C ASN A 3 25.85 -76.44 15.23
N GLN A 4 24.60 -76.10 15.45
CA GLN A 4 23.91 -74.82 15.30
C GLN A 4 24.06 -73.90 16.52
N LEU A 5 23.72 -72.62 16.35
CA LEU A 5 22.61 -71.91 17.03
C LEU A 5 22.87 -70.39 17.17
N SER A 6 22.04 -69.59 16.47
CA SER A 6 21.11 -68.56 17.01
C SER A 6 21.52 -67.84 18.33
N ARG A 7 21.46 -66.51 18.51
CA ARG A 7 20.48 -65.50 18.10
C ARG A 7 20.92 -64.09 18.66
N PRO A 8 20.19 -62.99 18.39
CA PRO A 8 20.69 -61.60 18.36
C PRO A 8 20.55 -60.82 19.69
N GLY A 9 21.21 -59.67 19.77
CA GLY A 9 21.03 -58.66 20.81
C GLY A 9 21.19 -57.25 20.27
N ASP A 10 20.06 -56.59 20.04
CA ASP A 10 19.96 -55.14 19.87
C ASP A 10 20.40 -54.42 21.16
N GLY A 11 21.31 -53.45 21.02
CA GLY A 11 21.89 -52.70 22.13
C GLY A 11 22.30 -51.30 21.70
N GLN A 12 21.31 -50.41 21.74
CA GLN A 12 21.34 -48.94 21.78
C GLN A 12 22.72 -48.26 21.73
N ARG A 13 22.97 -47.50 20.65
CA ARG A 13 23.94 -46.39 20.64
C ARG A 13 23.20 -45.04 20.66
N SER A 14 23.48 -44.26 21.69
CA SER A 14 23.55 -42.80 21.71
C SER A 14 24.84 -42.49 22.50
N PRO A 15 25.56 -41.36 22.34
CA PRO A 15 25.10 -40.04 21.90
C PRO A 15 26.09 -39.26 21.00
N THR A 16 25.59 -38.60 19.96
CA THR A 16 26.24 -37.47 19.25
C THR A 16 25.07 -36.74 18.56
N ASP A 17 24.92 -35.42 18.52
CA ASP A 17 25.85 -34.32 18.60
C ASP A 17 25.00 -33.04 18.86
N LYS A 18 25.67 -31.98 19.30
CA LYS A 18 25.13 -30.67 19.60
C LYS A 18 24.60 -29.98 18.34
N GLY A 19 23.31 -30.12 18.07
CA GLY A 19 22.58 -29.24 17.14
C GLY A 19 22.07 -28.00 17.88
N GLY A 20 22.75 -26.86 17.72
CA GLY A 20 22.25 -25.56 18.18
C GLY A 20 20.90 -25.22 17.55
N PRO A 21 20.14 -24.23 18.08
CA PRO A 21 18.86 -23.83 17.52
C PRO A 21 19.10 -23.29 16.12
N THR A 22 18.79 -24.10 15.11
CA THR A 22 18.59 -23.64 13.75
C THR A 22 17.41 -22.70 13.81
N THR A 23 17.68 -21.40 13.80
CA THR A 23 16.74 -20.36 13.43
C THR A 23 16.29 -20.67 12.01
N THR A 24 15.24 -21.48 11.90
CA THR A 24 14.41 -21.55 10.71
C THR A 24 14.05 -20.11 10.37
N PRO A 25 14.44 -19.57 9.21
CA PRO A 25 13.93 -18.27 8.81
C PRO A 25 12.42 -18.40 8.79
N MET A 26 11.74 -17.59 9.60
CA MET A 26 10.30 -17.46 9.56
C MET A 26 9.92 -17.29 8.09
N ARG A 27 9.29 -18.31 7.50
CA ARG A 27 8.49 -18.10 6.30
C ARG A 27 7.38 -17.19 6.76
N ILE A 28 7.59 -15.88 6.58
CA ILE A 28 6.55 -14.87 6.68
C ILE A 28 5.52 -15.31 5.66
N LYS A 29 4.44 -15.96 6.12
CA LYS A 29 3.26 -16.20 5.31
C LYS A 29 2.68 -14.82 5.05
N LEU A 30 3.07 -14.19 3.95
CA LEU A 30 2.49 -12.92 3.50
C LEU A 30 1.02 -13.19 3.17
N GLN A 31 0.18 -12.86 4.14
CA GLN A 31 -1.27 -13.02 4.12
C GLN A 31 -1.86 -12.10 3.05
N ARG A 32 -2.41 -12.71 2.00
CA ARG A 32 -3.12 -12.03 0.89
C ARG A 32 -4.58 -11.81 1.27
N ASP A 33 -4.79 -11.30 2.47
CA ASP A 33 -6.05 -11.45 3.18
C ASP A 33 -6.88 -10.17 3.04
N CYS A 34 -8.17 -10.33 2.76
CA CYS A 34 -9.12 -9.23 2.89
C CYS A 34 -9.05 -8.64 4.30
N ILE A 35 -8.79 -7.33 4.42
CA ILE A 35 -8.64 -6.64 5.72
C ILE A 35 -9.88 -6.82 6.63
N ALA A 36 -11.06 -6.97 6.03
CA ALA A 36 -12.31 -7.14 6.78
C ALA A 36 -12.58 -8.59 7.24
N CYS A 37 -12.18 -9.61 6.47
CA CYS A 37 -12.60 -11.00 6.75
C CYS A 37 -11.48 -12.05 6.70
N GLY A 38 -10.23 -11.66 6.44
CA GLY A 38 -9.10 -12.57 6.42
C GLY A 38 -9.02 -13.48 5.17
N ALA A 39 -9.89 -13.31 4.18
CA ALA A 39 -9.97 -14.23 3.04
C ALA A 39 -8.79 -14.05 2.08
N THR A 40 -8.07 -15.14 1.79
CA THR A 40 -6.86 -15.16 0.95
C THR A 40 -7.21 -15.35 -0.53
N TYR A 41 -6.90 -14.40 -1.41
CA TYR A 41 -7.15 -14.56 -2.86
C TYR A 41 -5.86 -14.77 -3.66
N GLY A 42 -5.87 -15.83 -4.49
CA GLY A 42 -4.73 -16.26 -5.30
C GLY A 42 -4.49 -15.45 -6.58
N SER A 43 -5.45 -14.64 -6.99
CA SER A 43 -5.42 -13.92 -8.26
C SER A 43 -6.39 -12.74 -8.21
N VAL A 44 -5.82 -11.55 -8.38
CA VAL A 44 -6.39 -10.29 -8.89
C VAL A 44 -7.91 -10.31 -9.05
N ILE A 45 -8.63 -9.67 -8.12
CA ILE A 45 -10.08 -9.47 -8.25
C ILE A 45 -10.28 -8.28 -9.21
N PRO A 46 -10.99 -8.45 -10.34
CA PRO A 46 -11.15 -7.43 -11.36
C PRO A 46 -12.08 -6.27 -10.96
N THR A 47 -12.82 -6.38 -9.85
CA THR A 47 -13.70 -5.32 -9.34
C THR A 47 -13.74 -5.29 -7.81
N GLY A 48 -13.85 -4.06 -7.27
CA GLY A 48 -13.68 -3.68 -5.87
C GLY A 48 -14.76 -4.18 -4.91
N VAL A 49 -14.96 -5.48 -4.81
CA VAL A 49 -15.78 -6.13 -3.77
C VAL A 49 -15.14 -7.46 -3.39
N CYS A 50 -14.83 -7.66 -2.11
CA CYS A 50 -14.44 -8.95 -1.57
C CYS A 50 -15.56 -9.97 -1.80
N PRO A 51 -15.33 -11.08 -2.54
CA PRO A 51 -16.39 -12.06 -2.79
C PRO A 51 -16.79 -12.84 -1.53
N THR A 52 -15.99 -12.80 -0.45
CA THR A 52 -16.31 -13.48 0.82
C THR A 52 -17.13 -12.61 1.77
N CYS A 53 -16.86 -11.29 1.85
CA CYS A 53 -17.54 -10.43 2.83
C CYS A 53 -18.21 -9.18 2.24
N GLY A 54 -18.14 -8.98 0.92
CA GLY A 54 -18.74 -7.81 0.28
C GLY A 54 -17.99 -6.50 0.50
N HIS A 55 -16.83 -6.52 1.17
CA HIS A 55 -16.08 -5.29 1.44
C HIS A 55 -15.58 -4.65 0.15
N LYS A 56 -15.95 -3.40 -0.09
CA LYS A 56 -15.53 -2.68 -1.29
C LYS A 56 -14.11 -2.14 -1.15
N PHE A 57 -13.32 -2.24 -2.20
CA PHE A 57 -11.99 -1.63 -2.25
C PHE A 57 -11.94 -0.65 -3.42
N ASP A 58 -11.53 0.60 -3.16
CA ASP A 58 -11.33 1.61 -4.20
C ASP A 58 -9.97 1.38 -4.86
N ALA A 59 -9.93 0.57 -5.92
CA ALA A 59 -8.75 0.33 -6.74
C ALA A 59 -9.11 0.47 -8.22
N THR A 60 -8.50 1.44 -8.90
CA THR A 60 -8.61 1.62 -10.35
C THR A 60 -8.08 0.39 -11.12
N PRO A 61 -8.51 0.15 -12.37
CA PRO A 61 -8.02 -0.97 -13.17
C PRO A 61 -6.49 -1.03 -13.29
N THR A 62 -5.84 0.13 -13.30
CA THR A 62 -4.37 0.28 -13.27
C THR A 62 -3.78 -0.30 -11.98
N HIS A 63 -4.35 0.03 -10.82
CA HIS A 63 -3.95 -0.57 -9.54
C HIS A 63 -4.08 -2.09 -9.50
N ILE A 64 -5.14 -2.60 -10.11
CA ILE A 64 -5.45 -4.03 -10.18
C ILE A 64 -4.43 -4.75 -11.07
N ALA A 65 -4.08 -4.16 -12.22
CA ALA A 65 -3.08 -4.69 -13.14
C ALA A 65 -1.67 -4.69 -12.52
N LEU A 66 -1.27 -3.60 -11.87
CA LEU A 66 0.01 -3.47 -11.18
C LEU A 66 0.12 -4.46 -10.00
N ALA A 67 -0.90 -4.54 -9.14
CA ALA A 67 -0.94 -5.52 -8.05
C ALA A 67 -0.84 -6.96 -8.57
N GLY A 68 -1.42 -7.26 -9.73
CA GLY A 68 -1.33 -8.57 -10.37
C GLY A 68 0.06 -8.95 -10.86
N GLN A 69 0.83 -7.97 -11.37
CA GLN A 69 2.20 -8.20 -11.85
C GLN A 69 3.22 -8.33 -10.72
N LEU A 70 3.00 -7.63 -9.60
CA LEU A 70 3.97 -7.53 -8.50
C LEU A 70 3.80 -8.61 -7.43
N GLY A 71 2.71 -9.38 -7.44
CA GLY A 71 2.43 -10.41 -6.43
C GLY A 71 1.92 -9.82 -5.10
N PRO A 72 2.11 -10.50 -3.94
CA PRO A 72 1.59 -10.01 -2.67
C PRO A 72 2.31 -8.73 -2.23
N CYS A 73 1.73 -7.58 -2.56
CA CYS A 73 2.31 -6.27 -2.24
C CYS A 73 1.77 -5.73 -0.93
N ASN A 74 2.67 -5.19 -0.10
CA ASN A 74 2.31 -4.20 0.89
C ASN A 74 1.81 -2.93 0.17
N LEU A 75 0.99 -2.12 0.85
CA LEU A 75 0.44 -0.88 0.29
C LEU A 75 1.53 0.03 -0.29
N ASP A 76 2.68 0.11 0.39
CA ASP A 76 3.83 0.90 -0.07
C ASP A 76 4.41 0.41 -1.39
N GLY A 77 4.50 -0.91 -1.60
CA GLY A 77 4.99 -1.48 -2.86
C GLY A 77 4.04 -1.20 -4.02
N LEU A 78 2.73 -1.19 -3.75
CA LEU A 78 1.73 -0.79 -4.75
C LEU A 78 1.88 0.69 -5.11
N LEU A 79 1.95 1.59 -4.11
CA LEU A 79 2.14 3.03 -4.31
C LEU A 79 3.44 3.38 -5.03
N ALA A 80 4.54 2.71 -4.68
CA ALA A 80 5.81 2.85 -5.37
C ALA A 80 5.69 2.43 -6.85
N ALA A 81 5.03 1.31 -7.13
CA ALA A 81 4.88 0.85 -8.50
C ALA A 81 3.94 1.72 -9.35
N ILE A 82 2.90 2.31 -8.75
CA ILE A 82 2.08 3.32 -9.43
C ILE A 82 2.93 4.53 -9.80
N ALA A 83 3.74 5.00 -8.86
CA ALA A 83 4.63 6.13 -9.06
C ALA A 83 5.64 5.85 -10.19
N ASP A 84 6.28 4.68 -10.15
CA ASP A 84 7.22 4.21 -11.20
C ASP A 84 6.54 4.10 -12.57
N TYR A 85 5.31 3.57 -12.63
CA TYR A 85 4.55 3.42 -13.88
C TYR A 85 4.23 4.78 -14.54
N HIS A 86 3.98 5.80 -13.72
CA HIS A 86 3.64 7.14 -14.17
C HIS A 86 4.84 8.10 -14.27
N ASP A 87 6.05 7.64 -13.95
CA ASP A 87 7.26 8.47 -13.86
C ASP A 87 7.08 9.69 -12.94
N ILE A 88 6.42 9.48 -11.79
CA ILE A 88 6.19 10.49 -10.77
C ILE A 88 6.79 10.07 -9.43
N PRO A 89 7.11 11.02 -8.52
CA PRO A 89 7.72 10.68 -7.24
C PRO A 89 6.72 10.00 -6.29
N TYR A 90 7.17 8.94 -5.61
CA TYR A 90 6.50 8.37 -4.45
C TYR A 90 7.03 8.99 -3.15
N LEU A 91 6.13 9.60 -2.38
CA LEU A 91 6.41 10.23 -1.09
C LEU A 91 6.01 9.26 0.03
N LYS A 92 7.02 8.56 0.58
CA LYS A 92 6.83 7.64 1.70
C LYS A 92 6.36 8.36 2.97
N SER A 93 6.85 9.58 3.19
CA SER A 93 6.33 10.53 4.17
C SER A 93 6.01 11.85 3.50
N LEU A 94 5.06 12.59 4.07
CA LEU A 94 4.56 13.85 3.51
C LEU A 94 5.08 15.08 4.29
N ASP A 95 6.39 15.07 4.56
CA ASP A 95 7.09 16.10 5.35
C ASP A 95 7.44 17.35 4.53
N GLN A 96 7.15 17.33 3.24
CA GLN A 96 7.50 18.41 2.31
C GLN A 96 6.72 19.70 2.65
N PRO A 97 7.31 20.87 2.35
CA PRO A 97 6.61 22.13 2.56
C PRO A 97 5.43 22.25 1.60
N ILE A 98 4.30 22.72 2.13
CA ILE A 98 3.08 22.97 1.35
C ILE A 98 3.33 24.13 0.40
N CYS A 99 2.99 23.96 -0.87
CA CYS A 99 3.09 25.02 -1.86
C CYS A 99 1.94 26.02 -1.67
N LYS A 100 2.22 27.12 -0.95
CA LYS A 100 1.20 28.12 -0.57
C LYS A 100 0.48 28.75 -1.76
N SER A 101 1.17 28.95 -2.89
CA SER A 101 0.58 29.55 -4.09
C SER A 101 -0.53 28.66 -4.67
N LEU A 102 -0.29 27.34 -4.75
CA LEU A 102 -1.30 26.36 -5.19
C LEU A 102 -2.34 26.12 -4.10
N ALA A 103 -1.94 26.02 -2.84
CA ALA A 103 -2.85 25.78 -1.72
C ALA A 103 -3.94 26.86 -1.60
N ASN A 104 -3.59 28.12 -1.87
CA ASN A 104 -4.54 29.24 -1.88
C ASN A 104 -5.54 29.19 -3.05
N ARG A 105 -5.21 28.46 -4.13
CA ARG A 105 -6.11 28.27 -5.29
C ARG A 105 -7.03 27.08 -5.10
N VAL A 106 -6.62 26.10 -4.30
CA VAL A 106 -7.36 24.85 -4.09
C VAL A 106 -8.27 25.00 -2.86
N PRO A 107 -9.61 24.94 -3.04
CA PRO A 107 -10.55 24.97 -1.94
C PRO A 107 -10.40 23.74 -1.04
N GLU A 108 -10.70 23.90 0.25
CA GLU A 108 -10.67 22.81 1.22
C GLU A 108 -11.58 21.64 0.82
N SER A 109 -12.75 21.93 0.23
CA SER A 109 -13.69 20.91 -0.24
C SER A 109 -13.04 19.97 -1.25
N ILE A 110 -12.37 20.54 -2.27
CA ILE A 110 -11.65 19.77 -3.30
C ILE A 110 -10.49 19.00 -2.68
N ALA A 111 -9.72 19.63 -1.80
CA ALA A 111 -8.58 18.99 -1.14
C ALA A 111 -9.02 17.75 -0.33
N ARG A 112 -10.13 17.84 0.40
CA ARG A 112 -10.67 16.74 1.22
C ARG A 112 -11.34 15.65 0.40
N GLU A 113 -12.13 16.03 -0.60
CA GLU A 113 -12.86 15.11 -1.47
C GLU A 113 -11.91 14.20 -2.24
N HIS A 114 -10.93 14.80 -2.91
CA HIS A 114 -9.94 14.09 -3.73
C HIS A 114 -8.68 13.69 -2.96
N ARG A 115 -8.65 13.96 -1.64
CA ARG A 115 -7.52 13.66 -0.75
C ARG A 115 -6.19 14.07 -1.38
N LEU A 116 -6.08 15.35 -1.65
CA LEU A 116 -4.93 15.95 -2.31
C LEU A 116 -4.38 17.12 -1.51
N ILE A 117 -3.07 17.35 -1.63
CA ILE A 117 -2.44 18.53 -1.06
C ILE A 117 -1.23 18.97 -1.90
N PRO A 118 -1.11 20.27 -2.24
CA PRO A 118 0.04 20.75 -2.99
C PRO A 118 1.28 20.86 -2.10
N VAL A 119 2.36 20.21 -2.51
CA VAL A 119 3.66 20.15 -1.82
C VAL A 119 4.78 20.54 -2.78
N ILE A 120 5.93 20.94 -2.24
CA ILE A 120 7.13 21.22 -3.03
C ILE A 120 8.06 20.00 -2.93
N VAL A 121 8.35 19.37 -4.07
CA VAL A 121 9.23 18.20 -4.18
C VAL A 121 10.42 18.58 -5.05
N GLY A 122 11.58 18.79 -4.42
CA GLY A 122 12.72 19.44 -5.08
C GLY A 122 12.40 20.93 -5.31
N ASP A 123 12.47 21.38 -6.57
CA ASP A 123 12.14 22.75 -6.98
C ASP A 123 10.76 22.88 -7.65
N VAL A 124 9.96 21.81 -7.61
CA VAL A 124 8.71 21.73 -8.37
C VAL A 124 7.51 21.53 -7.44
N ALA A 125 6.44 22.27 -7.71
CA ALA A 125 5.18 22.15 -6.99
C ALA A 125 4.36 20.98 -7.56
N ARG A 126 3.99 20.03 -6.70
CA ARG A 126 3.25 18.83 -7.08
C ARG A 126 2.07 18.60 -6.15
N PHE A 127 1.03 17.98 -6.66
CA PHE A 127 -0.09 17.49 -5.87
C PHE A 127 0.22 16.09 -5.34
N ALA A 128 0.37 15.98 -4.02
CA ALA A 128 0.42 14.68 -3.37
C ALA A 128 -0.98 14.08 -3.35
N VAL A 129 -1.15 12.97 -4.06
CA VAL A 129 -2.41 12.26 -4.27
C VAL A 129 -2.22 10.77 -4.01
N ARG A 130 -3.31 10.05 -3.70
CA ARG A 130 -3.26 8.59 -3.61
C ARG A 130 -3.18 7.95 -5.00
N ASP A 131 -3.98 8.46 -5.93
CA ASP A 131 -4.10 7.97 -7.31
C ASP A 131 -4.03 9.16 -8.28
N PRO A 132 -2.99 9.28 -9.11
CA PRO A 132 -2.92 10.33 -10.12
C PRO A 132 -3.90 10.11 -11.29
N MET A 133 -4.50 8.93 -11.42
CA MET A 133 -5.45 8.55 -12.48
C MET A 133 -6.90 8.54 -11.99
N GLU A 134 -7.17 9.18 -10.87
CA GLU A 134 -8.55 9.43 -10.45
C GLU A 134 -9.30 10.19 -11.55
N GLU A 135 -10.52 9.74 -11.85
CA GLU A 135 -11.31 10.26 -12.96
C GLU A 135 -11.53 11.78 -12.80
N ASN A 136 -11.29 12.53 -13.88
CA ASN A 136 -11.44 13.99 -13.96
C ASN A 136 -10.55 14.81 -13.00
N LEU A 137 -9.64 14.19 -12.23
CA LEU A 137 -8.81 14.92 -11.27
C LEU A 137 -7.88 15.93 -11.94
N SER A 138 -7.24 15.55 -13.05
CA SER A 138 -6.34 16.42 -13.81
C SER A 138 -7.07 17.61 -14.43
N GLU A 139 -8.25 17.37 -14.99
CA GLU A 139 -9.11 18.40 -15.60
C GLU A 139 -9.63 19.37 -14.55
N LEU A 140 -10.13 18.85 -13.43
CA LEU A 140 -10.58 19.65 -12.29
C LEU A 140 -9.47 20.55 -11.75
N LEU A 141 -8.27 20.00 -11.53
CA LEU A 141 -7.14 20.78 -11.03
C LEU A 141 -6.69 21.82 -12.06
N LEU A 142 -6.67 21.49 -13.35
CA LEU A 142 -6.35 22.43 -14.42
C LEU A 142 -7.32 23.63 -14.43
N GLU A 143 -8.62 23.39 -14.31
CA GLU A 143 -9.63 24.45 -14.19
C GLU A 143 -9.39 25.31 -12.94
N GLN A 144 -9.01 24.68 -11.83
CA GLN A 144 -8.82 25.36 -10.55
C GLN A 144 -7.53 26.20 -10.47
N ILE A 145 -6.43 25.73 -11.06
CA ILE A 145 -5.12 26.37 -10.91
C ILE A 145 -4.62 27.07 -12.17
N GLY A 146 -5.22 26.78 -13.34
CA GLY A 146 -4.92 27.39 -14.63
C GLY A 146 -3.73 26.79 -15.39
N GLU A 147 -3.16 25.69 -14.90
CA GLU A 147 -2.04 24.98 -15.51
C GLU A 147 -2.14 23.47 -15.26
N LEU A 148 -1.45 22.66 -16.08
CA LEU A 148 -1.48 21.21 -15.94
C LEU A 148 -0.85 20.81 -14.59
N PRO A 149 -1.56 20.04 -13.74
CA PRO A 149 -1.04 19.65 -12.44
C PRO A 149 0.09 18.62 -12.59
N GLU A 150 1.17 18.80 -11.83
CA GLU A 150 2.14 17.74 -11.58
C GLU A 150 1.73 16.93 -10.35
N PHE A 151 1.95 15.62 -10.38
CA PHE A 151 1.53 14.71 -9.32
C PHE A 151 2.71 14.08 -8.58
N ALA A 152 2.45 13.70 -7.33
CA ALA A 152 3.28 12.83 -6.53
C ALA A 152 2.36 11.82 -5.82
N VAL A 153 2.77 10.56 -5.74
CA VAL A 153 1.98 9.54 -5.03
C VAL A 153 2.33 9.58 -3.56
N ALA A 154 1.33 9.60 -2.68
CA ALA A 154 1.54 9.51 -1.25
C ALA A 154 0.49 8.62 -0.58
N GLN A 155 0.77 8.17 0.64
CA GLN A 155 -0.20 7.43 1.43
C GLN A 155 -1.41 8.31 1.77
N ARG A 156 -2.61 7.73 1.64
CA ARG A 156 -3.88 8.38 1.96
C ARG A 156 -3.89 9.05 3.33
N ASP A 157 -3.44 8.32 4.35
CA ASP A 157 -3.52 8.78 5.74
C ASP A 157 -2.54 9.93 6.00
N ALA A 158 -1.37 9.93 5.34
CA ALA A 158 -0.42 11.03 5.37
C ALA A 158 -0.99 12.29 4.69
N ILE A 159 -1.65 12.15 3.55
CA ILE A 159 -2.31 13.27 2.87
C ILE A 159 -3.43 13.85 3.75
N TRP A 160 -4.26 12.98 4.33
CA TRP A 160 -5.35 13.41 5.21
C TRP A 160 -4.83 14.19 6.44
N GLN A 161 -3.79 13.68 7.09
CA GLN A 161 -3.15 14.37 8.21
C GLN A 161 -2.67 15.76 7.77
N ARG A 162 -2.02 15.86 6.62
CA ARG A 162 -1.47 17.12 6.10
C ARG A 162 -2.56 18.13 5.74
N ILE A 163 -3.67 17.67 5.17
CA ILE A 163 -4.87 18.50 4.91
C ILE A 163 -5.39 19.09 6.23
N ASN A 164 -5.50 18.28 7.27
CA ASN A 164 -5.97 18.74 8.58
C ASN A 164 -5.01 19.74 9.23
N GLU A 165 -3.69 19.54 9.06
CA GLU A 165 -2.69 20.50 9.54
C GLU A 165 -2.78 21.85 8.80
N HIS A 166 -3.18 21.84 7.52
CA HIS A 166 -3.23 23.03 6.69
C HIS A 166 -4.54 23.81 6.81
N TYR A 167 -5.67 23.14 6.61
CA TYR A 167 -7.00 23.76 6.60
C TYR A 167 -7.69 23.73 7.98
N GLY A 168 -7.12 22.98 8.94
CA GLY A 168 -7.71 22.75 10.25
C GLY A 168 -8.44 21.41 10.33
N VAL A 169 -8.73 20.97 11.57
CA VAL A 169 -9.50 19.75 11.83
C VAL A 169 -10.98 20.07 11.69
N LEU A 170 -11.72 19.33 10.86
CA LEU A 170 -13.17 19.45 10.84
C LEU A 170 -13.74 18.98 12.19
N PRO A 171 -14.64 19.75 12.83
CA PRO A 171 -15.34 19.28 14.01
C PRO A 171 -16.16 18.03 13.66
N SER A 172 -16.06 16.98 14.48
CA SER A 172 -16.64 15.63 14.26
C SER A 172 -18.17 15.57 14.07
N ARG A 173 -18.89 16.70 14.00
CA ARG A 173 -20.34 16.78 13.93
C ARG A 173 -20.93 16.78 12.51
N MET A 174 -20.14 16.46 11.48
CA MET A 174 -20.62 16.36 10.09
C MET A 174 -20.48 14.94 9.51
N LEU A 175 -20.41 13.92 10.37
CA LEU A 175 -20.44 12.51 10.01
C LEU A 175 -21.63 11.82 10.72
N ASP A 176 -22.84 12.31 10.44
CA ASP A 176 -24.10 11.61 10.73
C ASP A 176 -24.84 11.37 9.41
#